data_AF-A0A2E8KKZ0-F1
#
_entry.id   AF-A0A2E8KKZ0-F1
#
_cell.length_a   1.000
_cell.length_b   1.000
_cell.length_c   1.000
_cell.angle_alpha   90.00
_cell.angle_beta   90.00
_cell.angle_gamma   90.00
#
_symmetry.space_group_name_H-M   'P 1'
#
loop_
_entity.id
_entity.type
_entity.pdbx_description
1 polymer ?
#
loop_
_entity_poly.entity_id
_entity_poly.type
_entity_poly.pdbx_seq_one_letter_code
_entity_poly.pdbx_strand_id
1 'polypeptide(L)'
;LASKNELKGLIIDLRGNTGGILESGISVCDLFLEDQVIVAIANARTGDRFGQKKQIQQEWKASPGQILQGVPIAVLIDEFTANVSEIVAACLQDYGRATIVGSRSFGNASVQAVTVLSSGSGAIRLTTNEYQRPSGAHLNRLSTSHDSDSWGVRPNSNFAFSPTRQQLENWISWRRQRDLVRVRQPNEPVDPGALLPQYADPVLGRALTLFRSEERL
;
A
#
# COMPACT_ATOMS: atom_id res chain seq x y z
N LEU A 1 -25.53 -15.43 22.92
CA LEU A 1 -24.93 -14.10 23.18
C LEU A 1 -24.17 -13.68 21.93
N ALA A 2 -24.84 -13.05 20.96
CA ALA A 2 -24.14 -12.43 19.83
C ALA A 2 -23.29 -11.28 20.39
N SER A 3 -21.97 -11.31 20.18
CA SER A 3 -21.08 -10.28 20.70
C SER A 3 -21.38 -8.96 20.01
N LYS A 4 -21.58 -7.89 20.79
CA LYS A 4 -21.87 -6.54 20.30
C LYS A 4 -20.70 -5.86 19.54
N ASN A 5 -19.61 -6.58 19.24
CA ASN A 5 -18.36 -6.04 18.70
C ASN A 5 -17.73 -6.96 17.63
N GLU A 6 -18.49 -7.34 16.60
CA GLU A 6 -17.89 -8.01 15.42
C GLU A 6 -17.08 -7.00 14.60
N LEU A 7 -15.82 -7.34 14.28
CA LEU A 7 -14.95 -6.49 13.45
C LEU A 7 -15.47 -6.46 12.01
N LYS A 8 -15.93 -5.29 11.56
CA LYS A 8 -16.52 -5.12 10.22
C LYS A 8 -15.50 -5.06 9.08
N GLY A 9 -14.27 -4.67 9.39
CA GLY A 9 -13.22 -4.49 8.39
C GLY A 9 -11.96 -3.86 8.96
N LEU A 10 -10.90 -3.89 8.17
CA LEU A 10 -9.61 -3.24 8.44
C LEU A 10 -9.27 -2.27 7.32
N ILE A 11 -8.75 -1.09 7.67
CA ILE A 11 -8.17 -0.14 6.73
C ILE A 11 -6.68 -0.01 7.00
N ILE A 12 -5.87 -0.17 5.96
CA ILE A 12 -4.43 0.09 5.97
C ILE A 12 -4.18 1.35 5.12
N ASP A 13 -3.85 2.47 5.76
CA ASP A 13 -3.60 3.74 5.05
C ASP A 13 -2.11 3.86 4.69
N LEU A 14 -1.77 3.65 3.41
CA LEU A 14 -0.41 3.76 2.86
C LEU A 14 -0.22 5.05 2.03
N ARG A 15 -1.18 5.97 2.06
CA ARG A 15 -1.07 7.28 1.41
C ARG A 15 0.09 8.07 1.98
N GLY A 16 0.91 8.68 1.12
CA GLY A 16 2.12 9.40 1.54
C GLY A 16 3.28 8.50 2.01
N ASN A 17 3.12 7.18 2.04
CA ASN A 17 4.15 6.27 2.53
C ASN A 17 5.10 5.85 1.39
N THR A 18 6.31 6.41 1.40
CA THR A 18 7.34 6.20 0.37
C THR A 18 8.12 4.87 0.52
N GLY A 19 7.71 4.02 1.46
CA GLY A 19 8.27 2.68 1.68
C GLY A 19 9.06 2.60 2.98
N GLY A 20 10.09 1.77 2.99
CA GLY A 20 10.87 1.49 4.19
C GLY A 20 11.73 0.25 4.00
N ILE A 21 11.86 -0.53 5.09
CA ILE A 21 12.66 -1.74 5.11
C ILE A 21 11.79 -2.92 4.62
N LEU A 22 12.34 -3.76 3.73
CA LEU A 22 11.61 -4.84 3.05
C LEU A 22 10.96 -5.82 4.03
N GLU A 23 11.69 -6.18 5.07
CA GLU A 23 11.26 -7.15 6.09
C GLU A 23 9.98 -6.70 6.80
N SER A 24 9.79 -5.39 6.97
CA SER A 24 8.54 -4.85 7.55
C SER A 24 7.36 -5.04 6.61
N GLY A 25 7.56 -4.80 5.30
CA GLY A 25 6.51 -5.04 4.30
C GLY A 25 6.15 -6.52 4.17
N ILE A 26 7.16 -7.40 4.22
CA ILE A 26 6.96 -8.85 4.26
C ILE A 26 6.14 -9.23 5.49
N SER A 27 6.53 -8.76 6.67
CA SER A 27 5.83 -9.05 7.93
C SER A 27 4.37 -8.60 7.90
N VAL A 28 4.06 -7.46 7.27
CA VAL A 28 2.67 -7.01 7.11
C VAL A 28 1.88 -7.94 6.19
N CYS A 29 2.46 -8.39 5.07
CA CYS A 29 1.77 -9.31 4.16
C CYS A 29 1.56 -10.68 4.80
N ASP A 30 2.57 -11.17 5.54
CA ASP A 30 2.58 -12.44 6.25
C ASP A 30 1.42 -12.56 7.26
N LEU A 31 0.98 -11.44 7.85
CA LEU A 31 -0.17 -11.43 8.73
C LEU A 31 -1.46 -11.85 8.01
N PHE A 32 -1.63 -11.54 6.73
CA PHE A 32 -2.92 -11.62 6.05
C PHE A 32 -3.00 -12.68 4.95
N LEU A 33 -1.91 -13.41 4.70
CA LEU A 33 -1.78 -14.42 3.66
C LEU A 33 -1.27 -15.72 4.28
N GLU A 34 -1.44 -16.82 3.56
CA GLU A 34 -1.06 -18.16 4.04
C GLU A 34 -0.46 -18.96 2.87
N ASP A 35 0.79 -19.43 3.03
CA ASP A 35 1.54 -20.24 2.06
C ASP A 35 1.68 -19.63 0.64
N GLN A 36 1.52 -18.31 0.53
CA GLN A 36 1.54 -17.55 -0.72
C GLN A 36 2.85 -16.76 -0.88
N VAL A 37 3.32 -16.56 -2.11
CA VAL A 37 4.48 -15.72 -2.38
C VAL A 37 4.14 -14.28 -2.06
N ILE A 38 4.95 -13.59 -1.26
CA ILE A 38 4.74 -12.19 -0.94
C ILE A 38 5.42 -11.30 -1.99
N VAL A 39 6.70 -11.58 -2.24
CA VAL A 39 7.53 -10.78 -3.14
C VAL A 39 8.75 -11.59 -3.57
N ALA A 40 9.28 -11.28 -4.74
CA ALA A 40 10.55 -11.80 -5.20
C ALA A 40 11.50 -10.66 -5.62
N ILE A 41 12.81 -10.86 -5.46
CA ILE A 41 13.85 -10.03 -6.08
C ILE A 41 14.26 -10.69 -7.38
N ALA A 42 14.12 -9.95 -8.48
CA ALA A 42 14.59 -10.36 -9.80
C ALA A 42 15.75 -9.48 -10.26
N ASN A 43 16.68 -10.04 -11.03
CA ASN A 43 17.78 -9.26 -11.59
C ASN A 43 17.23 -8.25 -12.61
N ALA A 44 17.48 -6.95 -12.38
CA ALA A 44 16.95 -5.88 -13.24
C ALA A 44 17.57 -5.88 -14.65
N ARG A 45 18.69 -6.58 -14.85
CA ARG A 45 19.46 -6.61 -16.11
C ARG A 45 19.22 -7.88 -16.93
N THR A 46 18.53 -8.88 -16.39
CA THR A 46 18.20 -10.11 -17.12
C THR A 46 16.72 -10.12 -17.48
N GLY A 47 16.39 -10.62 -18.67
CA GLY A 47 15.01 -10.74 -19.13
C GLY A 47 14.32 -9.39 -19.40
N ASP A 48 14.45 -8.88 -20.62
CA ASP A 48 13.51 -7.94 -21.26
C ASP A 48 13.78 -7.77 -22.77
N ARG A 49 14.99 -8.07 -23.24
CA ARG A 49 15.37 -7.88 -24.66
C ARG A 49 14.78 -8.91 -25.64
N PHE A 50 14.32 -10.07 -25.16
CA PHE A 50 13.82 -11.18 -26.00
C PHE A 50 12.67 -12.00 -25.35
N GLY A 51 11.92 -11.43 -24.40
CA GLY A 51 10.79 -12.14 -23.75
C GLY A 51 11.19 -13.27 -22.77
N GLN A 52 12.46 -13.33 -22.35
CA GLN A 52 12.90 -14.29 -21.34
C GLN A 52 12.44 -13.85 -19.94
N LYS A 53 12.01 -14.81 -19.11
CA LYS A 53 11.69 -14.55 -17.69
C LYS A 53 12.93 -14.02 -16.98
N LYS A 54 12.73 -13.00 -16.14
CA LYS A 54 13.81 -12.52 -15.26
C LYS A 54 14.21 -13.61 -14.30
N GLN A 55 15.50 -13.69 -14.02
CA GLN A 55 16.02 -14.65 -13.05
C GLN A 55 15.66 -14.18 -11.64
N ILE A 56 14.84 -14.96 -10.94
CA ILE A 56 14.54 -14.77 -9.51
C ILE A 56 15.81 -15.10 -8.73
N GLN A 57 16.25 -14.16 -7.89
CA GLN A 57 17.39 -14.34 -7.00
C GLN A 57 16.94 -14.77 -5.60
N GLN A 58 15.81 -14.24 -5.14
CA GLN A 58 15.26 -14.52 -3.83
C GLN A 58 13.75 -14.34 -3.86
N GLU A 59 13.04 -15.14 -3.09
CA GLU A 59 11.59 -15.11 -2.94
C GLU A 59 11.23 -15.25 -1.46
N TRP A 60 10.23 -14.50 -1.01
CA TRP A 60 9.66 -14.61 0.32
C TRP A 60 8.23 -15.10 0.22
N LYS A 61 7.86 -16.03 1.10
CA LYS A 61 6.51 -16.60 1.20
C LYS A 61 5.94 -16.33 2.58
N ALA A 62 4.62 -16.21 2.63
CA ALA A 62 3.88 -16.19 3.86
C ALA A 62 4.01 -17.53 4.59
N SER A 63 4.06 -17.46 5.91
CA SER A 63 4.02 -18.59 6.82
C SER A 63 2.60 -19.20 6.87
N PRO A 64 2.45 -20.43 7.40
CA PRO A 64 1.13 -20.98 7.65
C PRO A 64 0.31 -20.15 8.65
N GLY A 65 -1.00 -20.06 8.42
CA GLY A 65 -1.94 -19.26 9.19
C GLY A 65 -2.04 -17.79 8.79
N GLN A 66 -3.24 -17.22 8.87
CA GLN A 66 -3.49 -15.80 8.66
C GLN A 66 -4.40 -15.22 9.75
N ILE A 67 -4.23 -13.94 10.07
CA ILE A 67 -5.15 -13.20 10.93
C ILE A 67 -6.32 -12.65 10.13
N LEU A 68 -7.45 -12.46 10.81
CA LEU A 68 -8.63 -11.78 10.26
C LEU A 68 -9.19 -12.44 8.98
N GLN A 69 -9.09 -13.77 8.86
CA GLN A 69 -9.66 -14.51 7.73
C GLN A 69 -11.15 -14.16 7.56
N GLY A 70 -11.57 -13.87 6.33
CA GLY A 70 -12.95 -13.47 6.02
C GLY A 70 -13.31 -12.02 6.38
N VAL A 71 -12.46 -11.30 7.13
CA VAL A 71 -12.66 -9.87 7.40
C VAL A 71 -12.20 -9.06 6.18
N PRO A 72 -13.06 -8.19 5.62
CA PRO A 72 -12.69 -7.34 4.50
C PRO A 72 -11.56 -6.37 4.85
N ILE A 73 -10.58 -6.22 3.95
CA ILE A 73 -9.48 -5.25 4.09
C ILE A 73 -9.56 -4.23 2.95
N ALA A 74 -9.42 -2.96 3.28
CA ALA A 74 -9.14 -1.89 2.32
C ALA A 74 -7.72 -1.36 2.53
N VAL A 75 -6.98 -1.14 1.44
CA VAL A 75 -5.68 -0.46 1.46
C VAL A 75 -5.83 0.86 0.73
N LEU A 76 -5.54 1.96 1.40
CA LEU A 76 -5.56 3.29 0.79
C LEU A 76 -4.19 3.60 0.24
N ILE A 77 -4.13 4.02 -1.03
CA ILE A 77 -2.89 4.41 -1.70
C ILE A 77 -3.06 5.76 -2.39
N ASP A 78 -1.94 6.42 -2.64
CA ASP A 78 -1.86 7.61 -3.48
C ASP A 78 -0.59 7.62 -4.34
N GLU A 79 -0.39 8.67 -5.12
CA GLU A 79 0.79 8.85 -5.97
C GLU A 79 2.12 8.92 -5.20
N PHE A 80 2.09 9.02 -3.86
CA PHE A 80 3.26 9.02 -3.01
C PHE A 80 3.51 7.66 -2.34
N THR A 81 2.59 6.71 -2.46
CA THR A 81 2.82 5.32 -2.08
C THR A 81 3.92 4.73 -2.96
N ALA A 82 5.06 4.37 -2.38
CA ALA A 82 6.22 3.90 -3.14
C ALA A 82 6.93 2.71 -2.47
N ASN A 83 7.71 1.97 -3.26
CA ASN A 83 8.65 0.96 -2.79
C ASN A 83 7.97 -0.13 -1.94
N VAL A 84 8.44 -0.37 -0.71
CA VAL A 84 7.89 -1.45 0.15
C VAL A 84 6.39 -1.30 0.39
N SER A 85 5.86 -0.07 0.42
CA SER A 85 4.40 0.15 0.52
C SER A 85 3.64 -0.32 -0.72
N GLU A 86 4.25 -0.22 -1.90
CA GLU A 86 3.69 -0.79 -3.13
C GLU A 86 3.70 -2.31 -3.08
N ILE A 87 4.73 -2.93 -2.50
CA ILE A 87 4.78 -4.39 -2.32
C ILE A 87 3.62 -4.85 -1.44
N VAL A 88 3.36 -4.17 -0.32
CA VAL A 88 2.24 -4.50 0.58
C VAL A 88 0.90 -4.39 -0.15
N ALA A 89 0.65 -3.27 -0.83
CA ALA A 89 -0.60 -3.07 -1.56
C ALA A 89 -0.75 -4.09 -2.71
N ALA A 90 0.32 -4.33 -3.46
CA ALA A 90 0.34 -5.24 -4.60
C ALA A 90 0.10 -6.70 -4.20
N CYS A 91 0.79 -7.16 -3.15
CA CYS A 91 0.70 -8.52 -2.66
C CYS A 91 -0.72 -8.85 -2.18
N LEU A 92 -1.29 -7.98 -1.33
CA LEU A 92 -2.67 -8.16 -0.86
C LEU A 92 -3.70 -8.03 -1.99
N GLN A 93 -3.44 -7.18 -2.99
CA GLN A 93 -4.30 -7.06 -4.17
C GLN A 93 -4.26 -8.30 -5.05
N ASP A 94 -3.08 -8.87 -5.31
CA ASP A 94 -2.88 -9.99 -6.24
C ASP A 94 -3.64 -11.24 -5.80
N TYR A 95 -3.76 -11.45 -4.50
CA TYR A 95 -4.53 -12.56 -3.93
C TYR A 95 -5.99 -12.22 -3.64
N GLY A 96 -6.45 -11.02 -4.03
CA GLY A 96 -7.81 -10.56 -3.71
C GLY A 96 -8.06 -10.41 -2.21
N ARG A 97 -7.00 -10.35 -1.40
CA ARG A 97 -7.09 -10.25 0.07
C ARG A 97 -7.53 -8.86 0.52
N ALA A 98 -7.18 -7.82 -0.23
CA ALA A 98 -7.58 -6.45 0.04
C ALA A 98 -8.08 -5.72 -1.21
N THR A 99 -9.01 -4.78 -0.99
CA THR A 99 -9.45 -3.82 -1.99
C THR A 99 -8.57 -2.57 -1.94
N ILE A 100 -7.98 -2.19 -3.06
CA ILE A 100 -7.14 -1.01 -3.19
C ILE A 100 -8.01 0.21 -3.54
N VAL A 101 -7.88 1.29 -2.77
CA VAL A 101 -8.69 2.50 -2.86
C VAL A 101 -7.79 3.74 -2.98
N GLY A 102 -8.16 4.71 -3.82
CA GLY A 102 -7.41 5.97 -3.97
C GLY A 102 -6.89 6.21 -5.38
N SER A 103 -5.67 6.72 -5.53
CA SER A 103 -5.01 6.97 -6.82
C SER A 103 -3.87 5.96 -7.06
N ARG A 104 -3.35 5.86 -8.29
CA ARG A 104 -2.25 4.93 -8.59
C ARG A 104 -1.00 5.30 -7.77
N SER A 105 -0.29 4.29 -7.29
CA SER A 105 1.01 4.42 -6.63
C SER A 105 2.12 5.00 -7.53
N PHE A 106 3.27 5.32 -6.90
CA PHE A 106 4.38 6.03 -7.54
C PHE A 106 5.07 5.22 -8.66
N GLY A 107 5.20 3.90 -8.49
CA GLY A 107 5.86 3.00 -9.44
C GLY A 107 7.38 2.91 -9.25
N ASN A 108 7.87 2.81 -8.01
CA ASN A 108 9.30 2.62 -7.71
C ASN A 108 9.50 1.41 -6.81
N ALA A 109 9.75 0.25 -7.43
CA ALA A 109 10.06 -1.01 -6.78
C ALA A 109 11.49 -1.47 -7.13
N SER A 110 12.43 -0.52 -7.11
CA SER A 110 13.85 -0.81 -7.33
C SER A 110 14.55 -1.24 -6.04
N VAL A 111 15.42 -2.23 -6.16
CA VAL A 111 16.33 -2.66 -5.09
C VAL A 111 17.66 -1.95 -5.29
N GLN A 112 18.12 -1.27 -4.24
CA GLN A 112 19.35 -0.50 -4.28
C GLN A 112 20.40 -1.11 -3.35
N ALA A 113 21.60 -1.32 -3.88
CA ALA A 113 22.77 -1.70 -3.10
C ALA A 113 23.63 -0.46 -2.84
N VAL A 114 24.17 -0.36 -1.61
CA VAL A 114 25.15 0.68 -1.25
C VAL A 114 26.53 0.05 -1.17
N THR A 115 27.45 0.49 -2.03
CA THR A 115 28.84 0.05 -2.04
C THR A 115 29.74 1.19 -1.62
N VAL A 116 30.47 1.01 -0.52
CA VAL A 116 31.48 1.98 -0.05
C VAL A 116 32.67 1.96 -1.02
N LEU A 117 33.15 3.15 -1.40
CA LEU A 117 34.30 3.28 -2.29
C LEU A 117 35.58 2.83 -1.57
N SER A 118 36.54 2.30 -2.32
CA SER A 118 37.80 1.78 -1.78
C SER A 118 38.64 2.82 -1.02
N SER A 119 38.46 4.12 -1.33
CA SER A 119 39.09 5.23 -0.59
C SER A 119 38.44 5.54 0.76
N GLY A 120 37.26 4.96 1.07
CA GLY A 120 36.49 5.24 2.29
C GLY A 120 35.76 6.59 2.29
N SER A 121 36.07 7.50 1.36
CA SER A 121 35.52 8.87 1.33
C SER A 121 34.14 9.01 0.71
N GLY A 122 33.44 7.91 0.43
CA GLY A 122 32.11 7.95 -0.18
C GLY A 122 31.51 6.58 -0.43
N ALA A 123 30.25 6.57 -0.88
CA ALA A 123 29.54 5.37 -1.26
C ALA A 123 28.71 5.61 -2.53
N ILE A 124 28.52 4.55 -3.30
CA ILE A 124 27.62 4.54 -4.46
C ILE A 124 26.35 3.79 -4.06
N ARG A 125 25.19 4.40 -4.27
CA ARG A 125 23.89 3.73 -4.21
C ARG A 125 23.43 3.42 -5.62
N LEU A 126 23.37 2.15 -5.99
CA LEU A 126 23.06 1.69 -7.33
C LEU A 126 21.87 0.74 -7.33
N THR A 127 20.95 0.92 -8.26
CA THR A 127 19.89 -0.06 -8.53
C THR A 127 20.48 -1.31 -9.16
N THR A 128 20.35 -2.44 -8.48
CA THR A 128 20.87 -3.73 -8.95
C THR A 128 19.76 -4.69 -9.36
N ASN A 129 18.59 -4.56 -8.72
CA ASN A 129 17.48 -5.48 -8.87
C ASN A 129 16.14 -4.74 -8.84
N GLU A 130 15.06 -5.49 -9.05
CA GLU A 130 13.70 -5.03 -8.88
C GLU A 130 12.90 -6.02 -8.04
N TYR A 131 11.89 -5.51 -7.34
CA TYR A 131 10.87 -6.36 -6.73
C TYR A 131 9.82 -6.76 -7.77
N GLN A 132 9.43 -8.02 -7.71
CA GLN A 132 8.32 -8.59 -8.48
C GLN A 132 7.20 -8.96 -7.53
N ARG A 133 5.98 -8.52 -7.87
CA ARG A 133 4.74 -8.90 -7.20
C ARG A 133 4.25 -10.27 -7.69
N PRO A 134 3.42 -10.98 -6.91
CA PRO A 134 2.98 -12.34 -7.23
C PRO A 134 2.32 -12.51 -8.60
N SER A 135 1.55 -11.52 -9.07
CA SER A 135 0.92 -11.58 -10.40
C SER A 135 1.90 -11.46 -11.57
N GLY A 136 3.15 -11.09 -11.31
CA GLY A 136 4.15 -10.79 -12.35
C GLY A 136 3.94 -9.44 -13.05
N ALA A 137 2.89 -8.68 -12.69
CA ALA A 137 2.71 -7.32 -13.21
C ALA A 137 3.85 -6.40 -12.76
N HIS A 138 4.24 -5.45 -13.61
CA HIS A 138 5.33 -4.55 -13.28
C HIS A 138 4.94 -3.61 -12.15
N LEU A 139 5.86 -3.39 -11.21
CA LEU A 139 5.76 -2.32 -10.22
C LEU A 139 6.51 -1.07 -10.68
N ASN A 140 7.67 -1.22 -11.30
CA ASN A 140 8.47 -0.10 -11.78
C ASN A 140 7.81 0.63 -12.96
N ARG A 141 7.71 1.95 -12.85
CA ARG A 141 7.41 2.86 -13.96
C ARG A 141 8.68 3.15 -14.74
N LEU A 142 8.69 2.81 -16.02
CA LEU A 142 9.80 3.14 -16.92
C LEU A 142 9.63 4.57 -17.45
N SER A 143 10.71 5.19 -17.92
CA SER A 143 10.67 6.51 -18.57
C SER A 143 9.81 6.51 -19.84
N THR A 144 9.62 5.34 -20.46
CA THR A 144 8.76 5.12 -21.62
C THR A 144 7.34 4.70 -21.26
N SER A 145 7.02 4.54 -19.97
CA SER A 145 5.69 4.10 -19.54
C SER A 145 4.66 5.22 -19.67
N HIS A 146 3.52 4.86 -20.27
CA HIS A 146 2.33 5.68 -20.36
C HIS A 146 1.33 5.35 -19.24
N ASP A 147 0.34 6.21 -19.03
CA ASP A 147 -0.69 5.99 -18.02
C ASP A 147 -1.57 4.77 -18.35
N SER A 148 -1.68 4.38 -19.61
CA SER A 148 -2.37 3.14 -20.01
C SER A 148 -1.65 1.88 -19.56
N ASP A 149 -0.34 1.94 -19.29
CA ASP A 149 0.51 0.78 -19.07
C ASP A 149 0.40 0.20 -17.65
N SER A 150 0.63 -1.10 -17.54
CA SER A 150 0.57 -1.83 -16.27
C SER A 150 1.85 -1.65 -15.46
N TRP A 151 1.89 -0.61 -14.61
CA TRP A 151 2.95 -0.34 -13.64
C TRP A 151 2.34 0.19 -12.32
N GLY A 152 3.10 0.04 -11.23
CA GLY A 152 2.67 0.37 -9.87
C GLY A 152 1.49 -0.49 -9.41
N VAL A 153 0.73 0.05 -8.46
CA VAL A 153 -0.51 -0.50 -7.93
C VAL A 153 -1.64 0.43 -8.35
N ARG A 154 -2.60 -0.11 -9.11
CA ARG A 154 -3.82 0.60 -9.47
C ARG A 154 -4.92 0.30 -8.45
N PRO A 155 -5.74 1.28 -8.08
CA PRO A 155 -6.97 1.03 -7.33
C PRO A 155 -7.90 0.06 -8.07
N ASN A 156 -8.71 -0.69 -7.33
CA ASN A 156 -9.79 -1.48 -7.92
C ASN A 156 -10.82 -0.54 -8.58
N SER A 157 -11.46 -0.96 -9.69
CA SER A 157 -12.20 -0.06 -10.58
C SER A 157 -13.27 0.82 -9.90
N ASN A 158 -14.02 0.29 -8.93
CA ASN A 158 -15.05 1.06 -8.20
C ASN A 158 -14.47 1.96 -7.08
N PHE A 159 -13.19 1.76 -6.77
CA PHE A 159 -12.48 2.37 -5.65
C PHE A 159 -11.38 3.35 -6.09
N ALA A 160 -11.19 3.55 -7.40
CA ALA A 160 -10.35 4.60 -7.95
C ALA A 160 -10.94 5.99 -7.65
N PHE A 161 -10.14 6.84 -7.03
CA PHE A 161 -10.49 8.21 -6.67
C PHE A 161 -9.24 9.05 -6.41
N SER A 162 -9.04 10.08 -7.22
CA SER A 162 -8.03 11.11 -6.97
C SER A 162 -8.72 12.36 -6.42
N PRO A 163 -8.43 12.79 -5.17
CA PRO A 163 -9.01 14.02 -4.63
C PRO A 163 -8.67 15.23 -5.51
N THR A 164 -9.63 16.14 -5.67
CA THR A 164 -9.32 17.47 -6.21
C THR A 164 -8.40 18.23 -5.27
N ARG A 165 -7.71 19.25 -5.78
CA ARG A 165 -6.88 20.14 -4.95
C ARG A 165 -7.65 20.72 -3.77
N GLN A 166 -8.88 21.19 -3.98
CA GLN A 166 -9.73 21.73 -2.92
C GLN A 166 -10.07 20.66 -1.86
N GLN A 167 -10.41 19.44 -2.28
CA GLN A 167 -10.67 18.34 -1.35
C GLN A 167 -9.43 17.97 -0.54
N LEU A 168 -8.25 17.95 -1.18
CA LEU A 168 -6.98 17.71 -0.50
C LEU A 168 -6.64 18.81 0.51
N GLU A 169 -6.82 20.09 0.14
CA GLU A 169 -6.60 21.23 1.03
C GLU A 169 -7.56 21.21 2.24
N ASN A 170 -8.83 20.86 2.02
CA ASN A 170 -9.82 20.69 3.08
C ASN A 170 -9.41 19.54 4.03
N TRP A 171 -9.02 18.39 3.47
CA TRP A 171 -8.57 17.24 4.24
C TRP A 171 -7.32 17.54 5.07
N ILE A 172 -6.31 18.18 4.48
CA ILE A 172 -5.08 18.59 5.18
C ILE A 172 -5.41 19.58 6.29
N SER A 173 -6.27 20.57 6.02
CA SER A 173 -6.67 21.55 7.01
C SER A 173 -7.41 20.91 8.18
N TRP A 174 -8.33 19.98 7.89
CA TRP A 174 -9.03 19.21 8.90
C TRP A 174 -8.08 18.34 9.73
N ARG A 175 -7.16 17.58 9.10
CA ARG A 175 -6.15 16.77 9.81
C ARG A 175 -5.29 17.64 10.73
N ARG A 176 -4.79 18.77 10.24
CA ARG A 176 -4.01 19.73 11.05
C ARG A 176 -4.80 20.21 12.26
N GLN A 177 -6.06 20.61 12.07
CA GLN A 177 -6.89 21.08 13.18
C GLN A 177 -7.18 20.00 14.22
N ARG A 178 -7.37 18.75 13.78
CA ARG A 178 -7.57 17.58 14.64
C ARG A 178 -6.33 17.24 15.45
N ASP A 179 -5.15 17.28 14.82
CA ASP A 179 -3.88 16.84 15.43
C ASP A 179 -3.27 17.91 16.36
N LEU A 180 -3.85 19.11 16.42
CA LEU A 180 -3.49 20.14 17.41
C LEU A 180 -3.87 19.68 18.82
N VAL A 181 -2.87 19.49 19.69
CA VAL A 181 -3.08 19.26 21.13
C VAL A 181 -3.66 20.52 21.76
N ARG A 182 -4.94 20.48 22.12
CA ARG A 182 -5.62 21.57 22.84
C ARG A 182 -5.59 21.31 24.34
N VAL A 183 -5.33 22.35 25.15
CA VAL A 183 -5.56 22.31 26.60
C VAL A 183 -7.07 22.18 26.81
N ARG A 184 -7.52 20.99 27.24
CA ARG A 184 -8.94 20.65 27.37
C ARG A 184 -9.48 20.98 28.76
N GLN A 185 -10.79 21.23 28.82
CA GLN A 185 -11.51 21.16 30.09
C GLN A 185 -11.63 19.69 30.55
N PRO A 186 -11.59 19.39 31.86
CA PRO A 186 -11.35 18.03 32.38
C PRO A 186 -12.37 16.93 32.01
N ASN A 187 -13.53 17.24 31.42
CA ASN A 187 -14.67 16.30 31.32
C ASN A 187 -15.34 16.23 29.92
N GLU A 188 -14.65 16.60 28.84
CA GLU A 188 -15.23 16.47 27.49
C GLU A 188 -15.02 15.04 26.96
N PRO A 189 -16.08 14.21 26.80
CA PRO A 189 -15.92 12.86 26.28
C PRO A 189 -15.34 12.90 24.87
N VAL A 190 -14.27 12.16 24.67
CA VAL A 190 -13.65 11.98 23.36
C VAL A 190 -14.35 10.82 22.69
N ASP A 191 -15.18 11.10 21.69
CA ASP A 191 -15.51 10.10 20.68
C ASP A 191 -14.62 10.35 19.45
N PRO A 192 -13.53 9.59 19.27
CA PRO A 192 -12.68 9.69 18.09
C PRO A 192 -13.46 9.42 16.78
N GLY A 193 -14.58 8.68 16.85
CA GLY A 193 -15.44 8.35 15.72
C GLY A 193 -16.42 9.44 15.33
N ALA A 194 -16.88 10.27 16.28
CA ALA A 194 -17.70 11.46 16.01
C ALA A 194 -16.95 12.53 15.20
N LEU A 195 -15.62 12.42 15.14
CA LEU A 195 -14.73 13.36 14.46
C LEU A 195 -14.44 13.01 13.00
N LEU A 196 -15.01 11.97 12.39
CA LEU A 196 -14.81 11.70 10.96
C LEU A 196 -15.99 12.25 10.14
N PRO A 197 -15.98 13.53 9.70
CA PRO A 197 -16.91 13.94 8.67
C PRO A 197 -16.72 13.01 7.47
N GLN A 198 -17.80 12.36 7.01
CA GLN A 198 -17.77 11.52 5.80
C GLN A 198 -17.15 12.24 4.58
N TYR A 199 -17.15 13.57 4.60
CA TYR A 199 -16.64 14.45 3.56
C TYR A 199 -15.21 14.97 3.78
N ALA A 200 -14.64 14.80 4.98
CA ALA A 200 -13.31 15.35 5.28
C ALA A 200 -12.20 14.54 4.59
N ASP A 201 -12.35 13.22 4.52
CA ASP A 201 -11.44 12.33 3.82
C ASP A 201 -12.22 11.51 2.79
N PRO A 202 -12.29 11.96 1.52
CA PRO A 202 -13.12 11.31 0.51
C PRO A 202 -12.61 9.91 0.11
N VAL A 203 -11.30 9.65 0.25
CA VAL A 203 -10.71 8.32 -0.03
C VAL A 203 -11.12 7.35 1.08
N LEU A 204 -10.99 7.77 2.34
CA LEU A 204 -11.46 6.99 3.49
C LEU A 204 -12.98 6.76 3.42
N GLY A 205 -13.75 7.80 3.09
CA GLY A 205 -15.20 7.70 2.92
C GLY A 205 -15.60 6.65 1.88
N ARG A 206 -14.87 6.59 0.76
CA ARG A 206 -15.04 5.57 -0.27
C ARG A 206 -14.65 4.17 0.22
N ALA A 207 -13.55 4.03 0.96
CA ALA A 207 -13.17 2.75 1.53
C ALA A 207 -14.19 2.21 2.54
N LEU A 208 -14.82 3.09 3.32
CA LEU A 208 -15.83 2.72 4.31
C LEU A 208 -17.10 2.12 3.69
N THR A 209 -17.38 2.32 2.39
CA THR A 209 -18.52 1.67 1.73
C THR A 209 -18.34 0.15 1.66
N LEU A 210 -17.09 -0.34 1.59
CA LEU A 210 -16.75 -1.76 1.58
C LEU A 210 -17.28 -2.54 2.80
N PHE A 211 -17.45 -1.85 3.93
CA PHE A 211 -17.83 -2.47 5.21
C PHE A 211 -19.31 -2.27 5.56
N ARG A 212 -20.09 -1.63 4.69
CA ARG A 212 -21.53 -1.47 4.88
C ARG A 212 -22.24 -2.74 4.45
N SER A 213 -23.12 -3.25 5.30
CA SER A 213 -23.78 -4.55 5.16
C SER A 213 -24.78 -4.65 3.99
N GLU A 214 -25.14 -3.54 3.35
CA GLU A 214 -26.22 -3.50 2.35
C GLU A 214 -25.74 -3.71 0.90
N GLU A 215 -24.44 -3.75 0.62
CA GLU A 215 -23.88 -3.90 -0.74
C GLU A 215 -23.30 -5.29 -1.05
N ARG A 216 -23.44 -6.28 -0.15
CA ARG A 216 -23.13 -7.69 -0.46
C ARG A 216 -24.31 -8.33 -1.21
N LEU A 217 -24.38 -8.09 -2.52
CA LEU A 217 -25.23 -8.85 -3.46
C LEU A 217 -24.41 -9.96 -4.11
#